data_AF-A0A6A4U753-F1
#
_entry.id   AF-A0A6A4U753-F1
#
_cell.length_a   1.000
_cell.length_b   1.000
_cell.length_c   1.000
_cell.angle_alpha   90.00
_cell.angle_beta   90.00
_cell.angle_gamma   90.00
#
_symmetry.space_group_name_H-M   'P 1'
#
loop_
_entity.id
_entity.type
_entity.pdbx_description
1 polymer ?
#
loop_
_entity_poly.entity_id
_entity_poly.type
_entity_poly.pdbx_seq_one_letter_code
_entity_poly.pdbx_strand_id
1 'polypeptide(L)'
;MTAQSLPQSLPRTVKSRLWADAPAFTGLALFITLTALPLIGAAMIDTRTFLDAPVWQKPLQFHLALATYVLTLAFFARFLPQGMTSRRWRIYAAVVSFCVLAELVWVGSAASYATASHFNVDDPVMGAIYGLMGVFAVILTSASLVMGVAIWRNPATGLAPALHLSVALGLILTFVLTLIAAGTLSSMLGHHIGTPVTNAALPILGWSREVGDLRVGHFFATHALHVLPIVGLIASRAFSADVARGTVLAAALAYVALVLLTMLQAFQGQPFLPWLG
;
A
#
# COMPACT_ATOMS: atom_id res chain seq x y z
N MET A 1 15.85 43.01 35.90
CA MET A 1 15.07 42.68 34.69
C MET A 1 15.38 41.25 34.28
N THR A 2 14.61 40.30 34.79
CA THR A 2 14.72 38.87 34.50
C THR A 2 13.84 38.56 33.29
N ALA A 3 14.47 38.20 32.17
CA ALA A 3 13.78 37.83 30.94
C ALA A 3 12.93 36.57 31.19
N GLN A 4 11.62 36.72 31.03
CA GLN A 4 10.64 35.64 31.07
C GLN A 4 10.97 34.59 30.00
N SER A 5 11.10 33.34 30.44
CA SER A 5 11.13 32.17 29.58
C SER A 5 9.85 32.10 28.74
N LEU A 6 9.99 32.11 27.42
CA LEU A 6 8.88 31.92 26.48
C LEU A 6 8.18 30.56 26.72
N PRO A 7 6.84 30.49 26.61
CA PRO A 7 6.09 29.28 26.93
C PRO A 7 6.38 28.16 25.93
N GLN A 8 6.44 26.93 26.46
CA GLN A 8 6.52 25.68 25.69
C GLN A 8 5.38 25.65 24.66
N SER A 9 5.74 25.49 23.39
CA SER A 9 4.77 25.41 22.29
C SER A 9 3.73 24.31 22.56
N LEU A 10 2.45 24.65 22.49
CA LEU A 10 1.35 23.71 22.66
C LEU A 10 1.49 22.47 21.75
N PRO A 11 1.08 21.26 22.22
CA PRO A 11 1.12 20.07 21.39
C PRO A 11 0.27 20.23 20.13
N ARG A 12 0.89 20.09 18.95
CA ARG A 12 0.18 20.14 17.66
C ARG A 12 -0.78 18.96 17.51
N THR A 13 -2.01 19.22 17.10
CA THR A 13 -3.03 18.19 16.82
C THR A 13 -2.62 17.32 15.64
N VAL A 14 -3.08 16.06 15.57
CA VAL A 14 -2.72 15.11 14.50
C VAL A 14 -2.97 15.68 13.10
N LYS A 15 -4.10 16.35 12.88
CA LYS A 15 -4.42 17.00 11.59
C LYS A 15 -3.38 18.06 11.21
N SER A 16 -2.98 18.91 12.16
CA SER A 16 -1.95 19.93 11.92
C SER A 16 -0.58 19.33 11.63
N ARG A 17 -0.29 18.12 12.14
CA ARG A 17 0.98 17.41 11.89
C ARG A 17 1.04 16.76 10.52
N LEU A 18 -0.04 16.15 10.03
CA LEU A 18 -0.07 15.54 8.68
C LEU A 18 0.31 16.55 7.58
N TRP A 19 -0.31 17.73 7.61
CA TRP A 19 -0.03 18.80 6.66
C TRP A 19 1.35 19.43 6.83
N ALA A 20 1.87 19.49 8.06
CA ALA A 20 3.20 20.03 8.32
C ALA A 20 4.32 19.06 7.91
N ASP A 21 4.15 17.77 8.22
CA ASP A 21 5.19 16.75 8.08
C ASP A 21 5.21 16.15 6.66
N ALA A 22 4.06 16.04 6.00
CA ALA A 22 3.93 15.51 4.64
C ALA A 22 2.77 16.15 3.86
N PRO A 23 2.88 17.43 3.46
CA PRO A 23 1.80 18.14 2.75
C PRO A 23 1.44 17.48 1.41
N ALA A 24 2.42 16.99 0.64
CA ALA A 24 2.18 16.34 -0.65
C ALA A 24 1.34 15.06 -0.52
N PHE A 25 1.74 14.16 0.39
CA PHE A 25 0.99 12.91 0.62
C PHE A 25 -0.37 13.16 1.27
N THR A 26 -0.48 14.13 2.17
CA THR A 26 -1.76 14.49 2.81
C THR A 26 -2.73 15.09 1.78
N GLY A 27 -2.26 16.02 0.95
CA GLY A 27 -3.07 16.61 -0.13
C GLY A 27 -3.49 15.58 -1.16
N LEU A 28 -2.59 14.68 -1.53
CA LEU A 28 -2.90 13.57 -2.43
C LEU A 28 -3.93 12.60 -1.83
N ALA A 29 -3.79 12.22 -0.56
CA ALA A 29 -4.75 11.34 0.11
C ALA A 29 -6.15 11.95 0.11
N LEU A 30 -6.25 13.25 0.41
CA LEU A 30 -7.52 13.98 0.37
C LEU A 30 -8.08 14.03 -1.06
N PHE A 31 -7.24 14.35 -2.05
CA PHE A 31 -7.64 14.39 -3.45
C PHE A 31 -8.21 13.05 -3.91
N ILE A 32 -7.48 11.95 -3.70
CA ILE A 32 -7.92 10.59 -4.08
C ILE A 32 -9.23 10.23 -3.38
N THR A 33 -9.35 10.53 -2.08
CA THR A 33 -10.57 10.24 -1.33
C THR A 33 -11.78 10.99 -1.89
N LEU A 34 -11.59 12.26 -2.25
CA LEU A 34 -12.67 13.08 -2.82
C LEU A 34 -13.01 12.66 -4.25
N THR A 35 -12.03 12.28 -5.07
CA THR A 35 -12.28 11.80 -6.44
C THR A 35 -12.90 10.41 -6.47
N ALA A 36 -12.91 9.66 -5.37
CA ALA A 36 -13.69 8.42 -5.29
C ALA A 36 -15.21 8.68 -5.35
N LEU A 37 -15.71 9.85 -4.91
CA LEU A 37 -17.14 10.18 -4.90
C LEU A 37 -17.80 10.12 -6.30
N PRO A 38 -17.28 10.78 -7.35
CA PRO A 38 -17.85 10.64 -8.69
C PRO A 38 -17.76 9.20 -9.23
N LEU A 39 -16.74 8.42 -8.84
CA LEU A 39 -16.64 7.01 -9.22
C LEU A 39 -17.69 6.15 -8.53
N ILE A 40 -18.04 6.44 -7.27
CA ILE A 40 -19.18 5.80 -6.58
C ILE A 40 -20.47 6.13 -7.33
N GLY A 41 -20.67 7.39 -7.69
CA GLY A 41 -21.81 7.81 -8.52
C GLY A 41 -21.86 7.05 -9.85
N ALA A 42 -20.73 6.92 -10.54
CA ALA A 42 -20.63 6.13 -11.78
C ALA A 42 -20.95 4.65 -11.54
N ALA A 43 -20.44 4.04 -10.48
CA ALA A 43 -20.71 2.65 -10.11
C ALA A 43 -22.18 2.36 -9.80
N MET A 44 -22.95 3.37 -9.39
CA MET A 44 -24.38 3.24 -9.12
C MET A 44 -25.26 3.30 -10.39
N ILE A 45 -24.74 3.85 -11.49
CA ILE A 45 -25.53 4.14 -12.70
C ILE A 45 -25.05 3.32 -13.90
N ASP A 46 -23.75 3.06 -14.00
CA ASP A 46 -23.13 2.30 -15.08
C ASP A 46 -23.18 0.80 -14.77
N THR A 47 -24.06 0.09 -15.46
CA THR A 47 -24.31 -1.34 -15.28
C THR A 47 -23.37 -2.24 -16.08
N ARG A 48 -22.40 -1.66 -16.82
CA ARG A 48 -21.45 -2.45 -17.61
C ARG A 48 -20.59 -3.32 -16.70
N THR A 49 -20.26 -4.50 -17.21
CA THR A 49 -19.32 -5.42 -16.59
C THR A 49 -18.10 -5.64 -17.47
N PHE A 50 -16.99 -6.00 -16.85
CA PHE A 50 -15.78 -6.47 -17.50
C PHE A 50 -15.26 -7.68 -16.71
N LEU A 51 -15.12 -8.83 -17.38
CA LEU A 51 -14.79 -10.12 -16.74
C LEU A 51 -15.71 -10.44 -15.55
N ASP A 52 -17.03 -10.38 -15.78
CA ASP A 52 -18.09 -10.67 -14.81
C ASP A 52 -18.12 -9.78 -13.56
N ALA A 53 -17.36 -8.67 -13.53
CA ALA A 53 -17.35 -7.69 -12.45
C ALA A 53 -17.76 -6.29 -12.94
N PRO A 54 -18.43 -5.47 -12.10
CA PRO A 54 -18.73 -4.07 -12.44
C PRO A 54 -17.48 -3.28 -12.84
N VAL A 55 -17.53 -2.52 -13.93
CA VAL A 55 -16.35 -1.82 -14.49
C VAL A 55 -15.70 -0.85 -13.50
N TRP A 56 -16.47 -0.24 -12.60
CA TRP A 56 -15.98 0.72 -11.60
C TRP A 56 -15.46 0.08 -10.30
N GLN A 57 -15.60 -1.23 -10.12
CA GLN A 57 -15.13 -1.92 -8.91
C GLN A 57 -13.60 -1.78 -8.75
N LYS A 58 -12.83 -2.06 -9.80
CA LYS A 58 -11.36 -1.98 -9.76
C LYS A 58 -10.87 -0.54 -9.50
N PRO A 59 -11.34 0.50 -10.20
CA PRO A 59 -11.01 1.89 -9.86
C PRO A 59 -11.27 2.25 -8.39
N LEU A 60 -12.40 1.85 -7.82
CA LEU A 60 -12.73 2.14 -6.43
C LEU A 60 -11.80 1.42 -5.44
N GLN A 61 -11.44 0.17 -5.71
CA GLN A 61 -10.44 -0.56 -4.92
C GLN A 61 -9.07 0.13 -4.96
N PHE A 62 -8.63 0.59 -6.14
CA PHE A 62 -7.36 1.31 -6.30
C PHE A 62 -7.39 2.66 -5.57
N HIS A 63 -8.50 3.40 -5.61
CA HIS A 63 -8.66 4.62 -4.82
C HIS A 63 -8.54 4.33 -3.32
N LEU A 64 -9.25 3.33 -2.82
CA LEU A 64 -9.19 2.95 -1.40
C LEU A 64 -7.78 2.53 -0.97
N ALA A 65 -7.13 1.68 -1.77
CA ALA A 65 -5.78 1.18 -1.48
C ALA A 65 -4.75 2.31 -1.49
N LEU A 66 -4.74 3.13 -2.55
CA LEU A 66 -3.76 4.20 -2.70
C LEU A 66 -4.00 5.36 -1.74
N ALA A 67 -5.25 5.74 -1.45
CA ALA A 67 -5.56 6.72 -0.41
C ALA A 67 -5.08 6.26 0.97
N THR A 68 -5.37 5.00 1.33
CA THR A 68 -4.89 4.38 2.58
C THR A 68 -3.35 4.37 2.62
N TYR A 69 -2.70 3.98 1.52
CA TYR A 69 -1.25 3.94 1.43
C TYR A 69 -0.62 5.31 1.64
N VAL A 70 -1.02 6.33 0.87
CA VAL A 70 -0.41 7.67 0.99
C VAL A 70 -0.76 8.36 2.31
N LEU A 71 -1.93 8.10 2.88
CA LEU A 71 -2.29 8.57 4.22
C LEU A 71 -1.42 7.91 5.29
N THR A 72 -1.11 6.62 5.13
CA THR A 72 -0.21 5.89 6.03
C THR A 72 1.21 6.45 5.96
N LEU A 73 1.72 6.75 4.76
CA LEU A 73 3.00 7.44 4.59
C LEU A 73 2.98 8.83 5.25
N ALA A 74 1.93 9.62 5.01
CA ALA A 74 1.76 10.92 5.65
C ALA A 74 1.74 10.81 7.18
N PHE A 75 1.11 9.77 7.73
CA PHE A 75 1.10 9.50 9.16
C PHE A 75 2.52 9.23 9.69
N PHE A 76 3.28 8.36 9.03
CA PHE A 76 4.64 8.00 9.47
C PHE A 76 5.69 9.07 9.18
N ALA A 77 5.41 10.05 8.32
CA ALA A 77 6.32 11.15 8.02
C ALA A 77 6.77 11.94 9.27
N ARG A 78 5.95 11.98 10.32
CA ARG A 78 6.28 12.61 11.62
C ARG A 78 7.50 12.01 12.33
N PHE A 79 7.90 10.80 11.94
CA PHE A 79 9.06 10.09 12.51
C PHE A 79 10.30 10.19 11.61
N LEU A 80 10.21 10.88 10.47
CA LEU A 80 11.37 11.11 9.62
C LEU A 80 12.38 12.05 10.31
N PRO A 81 13.68 11.94 9.97
CA PRO A 81 14.68 12.89 10.43
C PRO A 81 14.31 14.34 10.06
N GLN A 82 14.59 15.30 10.94
CA GLN A 82 14.30 16.74 10.69
C GLN A 82 14.86 17.27 9.35
N GLY A 83 15.98 16.69 8.89
CA GLY A 83 16.62 17.05 7.60
C GLY A 83 15.87 16.58 6.35
N MET A 84 14.83 15.75 6.48
CA MET A 84 14.02 15.27 5.35
C MET A 84 12.94 16.29 4.93
N THR A 85 13.31 17.57 4.91
CA THR A 85 12.53 18.69 4.37
C THR A 85 13.19 19.32 3.15
N SER A 86 14.31 18.74 2.70
CA SER A 86 15.11 19.23 1.58
C SER A 86 14.33 19.31 0.26
N ARG A 87 14.81 20.14 -0.67
CA ARG A 87 14.28 20.20 -2.05
C ARG A 87 14.26 18.81 -2.72
N ARG A 88 15.28 17.98 -2.48
CA ARG A 88 15.38 16.62 -3.04
C ARG A 88 14.23 15.73 -2.56
N TRP A 89 13.94 15.75 -1.26
CA TRP A 89 12.80 15.02 -0.70
C TRP A 89 11.47 15.49 -1.28
N ARG A 90 11.27 16.79 -1.40
CA ARG A 90 10.02 17.35 -1.98
C ARG A 90 9.82 16.94 -3.44
N ILE A 91 10.88 16.95 -4.25
CA ILE A 91 10.85 16.46 -5.63
C ILE A 91 10.51 14.98 -5.66
N TYR A 92 11.18 14.17 -4.83
CA TYR A 92 10.93 12.74 -4.75
C TYR A 92 9.47 12.44 -4.35
N ALA A 93 8.95 13.10 -3.32
CA ALA A 93 7.56 12.96 -2.91
C ALA A 93 6.58 13.37 -4.03
N ALA A 94 6.89 14.43 -4.79
CA ALA A 94 6.09 14.83 -5.95
C ALA A 94 6.11 13.77 -7.08
N VAL A 95 7.26 13.14 -7.34
CA VAL A 95 7.38 12.05 -8.32
C VAL A 95 6.58 10.82 -7.88
N VAL A 96 6.65 10.43 -6.60
CA VAL A 96 5.81 9.38 -6.03
C VAL A 96 4.33 9.72 -6.18
N SER A 97 3.94 10.95 -5.84
CA SER A 97 2.56 11.41 -5.99
C SER A 97 2.08 11.38 -7.44
N PHE A 98 2.94 11.77 -8.39
CA PHE A 98 2.64 11.66 -9.81
C PHE A 98 2.43 10.20 -10.24
N CYS A 99 3.28 9.27 -9.81
CA CYS A 99 3.12 7.85 -10.14
C CYS A 99 1.79 7.28 -9.62
N VAL A 100 1.38 7.68 -8.41
CA VAL A 100 0.07 7.32 -7.84
C VAL A 100 -1.09 7.87 -8.67
N LEU A 101 -1.02 9.14 -9.11
CA LEU A 101 -2.05 9.74 -9.96
C LEU A 101 -2.10 9.09 -11.34
N ALA A 102 -0.95 8.80 -11.94
CA ALA A 102 -0.86 8.13 -13.23
C ALA A 102 -1.52 6.74 -13.18
N GLU A 103 -1.30 5.99 -12.10
CA GLU A 103 -1.94 4.69 -11.87
C GLU A 103 -3.48 4.81 -11.81
N LEU A 104 -4.00 5.79 -11.06
CA LEU A 104 -5.44 6.03 -10.96
C LEU A 104 -6.07 6.45 -12.29
N VAL A 105 -5.37 7.31 -13.05
CA VAL A 105 -5.80 7.71 -14.39
C VAL A 105 -5.83 6.52 -15.34
N TRP A 106 -4.80 5.67 -15.30
CA TRP A 106 -4.72 4.49 -16.16
C TRP A 106 -5.82 3.48 -15.86
N VAL A 107 -6.00 3.11 -14.59
CA VAL A 107 -7.06 2.17 -14.17
C VAL A 107 -8.45 2.75 -14.43
N GLY A 108 -8.67 4.04 -14.15
CA GLY A 108 -9.94 4.72 -14.42
C GLY A 108 -10.27 4.82 -15.91
N SER A 109 -9.26 5.08 -16.75
CA SER A 109 -9.43 5.13 -18.21
C SER A 109 -9.75 3.75 -18.77
N ALA A 110 -9.06 2.70 -18.33
CA ALA A 110 -9.37 1.34 -18.77
C ALA A 110 -10.82 0.93 -18.40
N ALA A 111 -11.27 1.30 -17.20
CA ALA A 111 -12.65 1.06 -16.76
C ALA A 111 -13.68 1.81 -17.61
N SER A 112 -13.42 3.05 -18.03
CA SER A 112 -14.36 3.82 -18.85
C SER A 112 -14.59 3.19 -20.23
N TYR A 113 -13.55 2.54 -20.78
CA TYR A 113 -13.60 1.75 -22.02
C TYR A 113 -13.99 0.28 -21.80
N ALA A 114 -14.31 -0.15 -20.57
CA ALA A 114 -14.60 -1.53 -20.22
C ALA A 114 -13.53 -2.51 -20.74
N THR A 115 -12.26 -2.18 -20.51
CA THR A 115 -11.11 -2.98 -20.93
C THR A 115 -10.12 -3.19 -19.78
N ALA A 116 -9.17 -4.10 -20.00
CA ALA A 116 -8.11 -4.38 -19.04
C ALA A 116 -7.07 -3.25 -19.02
N SER A 117 -6.75 -2.75 -17.81
CA SER A 117 -5.53 -1.95 -17.61
C SER A 117 -4.29 -2.82 -17.53
N HIS A 118 -4.34 -3.89 -16.73
CA HIS A 118 -3.23 -4.81 -16.51
C HIS A 118 -3.42 -6.07 -17.34
N PHE A 119 -2.32 -6.69 -17.81
CA PHE A 119 -2.32 -7.87 -18.70
C PHE A 119 -2.85 -7.60 -20.13
N ASN A 120 -3.10 -6.34 -20.47
CA ASN A 120 -3.48 -5.93 -21.82
C ASN A 120 -2.21 -5.70 -22.66
N VAL A 121 -1.63 -6.78 -23.17
CA VAL A 121 -0.31 -6.75 -23.84
C VAL A 121 -0.34 -7.23 -25.29
N ASP A 122 -1.53 -7.51 -25.83
CA ASP A 122 -1.70 -7.93 -27.22
C ASP A 122 -1.41 -6.79 -28.21
N ASP A 123 -1.65 -5.54 -27.77
CA ASP A 123 -1.29 -4.33 -28.51
C ASP A 123 0.08 -3.79 -28.04
N PRO A 124 1.03 -3.48 -28.94
CA PRO A 124 2.36 -3.00 -28.56
C PRO A 124 2.37 -1.71 -27.74
N VAL A 125 1.41 -0.80 -27.97
CA VAL A 125 1.27 0.44 -27.21
C VAL A 125 0.80 0.13 -25.79
N MET A 126 -0.20 -0.76 -25.66
CA MET A 126 -0.67 -1.20 -24.33
C MET A 126 0.39 -1.98 -23.56
N GLY A 127 1.18 -2.81 -24.25
CA GLY A 127 2.34 -3.48 -23.67
C GLY A 127 3.41 -2.49 -23.15
N ALA A 128 3.69 -1.43 -23.90
CA ALA A 128 4.61 -0.37 -23.46
C ALA A 128 4.07 0.41 -22.25
N ILE A 129 2.77 0.75 -22.25
CA ILE A 129 2.12 1.40 -21.11
C ILE A 129 2.17 0.48 -19.89
N TYR A 130 1.87 -0.81 -20.06
CA TYR A 130 1.95 -1.80 -18.98
C TYR A 130 3.35 -1.86 -18.34
N GLY A 131 4.40 -1.92 -19.17
CA GLY A 131 5.78 -1.86 -18.69
C GLY A 131 6.12 -0.55 -17.96
N LEU A 132 5.69 0.60 -18.48
CA LEU A 132 5.88 1.90 -17.84
C LEU A 132 5.17 1.97 -16.48
N MET A 133 3.96 1.44 -16.38
CA MET A 133 3.20 1.41 -15.12
C MET A 133 3.86 0.48 -14.10
N GLY A 134 4.50 -0.60 -14.55
CA GLY A 134 5.38 -1.41 -13.70
C GLY A 134 6.52 -0.57 -13.08
N VAL A 135 7.16 0.29 -13.85
CA VAL A 135 8.17 1.24 -13.34
C VAL A 135 7.55 2.22 -12.33
N PHE A 136 6.37 2.77 -12.64
CA PHE A 136 5.66 3.67 -11.72
C PHE A 136 5.26 2.96 -10.43
N ALA A 137 4.87 1.69 -10.48
CA ALA A 137 4.57 0.87 -9.31
C ALA A 137 5.80 0.67 -8.41
N VAL A 138 6.98 0.46 -8.99
CA VAL A 138 8.24 0.40 -8.22
C VAL A 138 8.56 1.76 -7.59
N ILE A 139 8.44 2.85 -8.34
CA ILE A 139 8.71 4.20 -7.84
C ILE A 139 7.74 4.56 -6.71
N LEU A 140 6.43 4.36 -6.88
CA LEU A 140 5.45 4.72 -5.86
C LEU A 140 5.65 3.90 -4.59
N THR A 141 5.93 2.60 -4.70
CA THR A 141 6.13 1.73 -3.52
C THR A 141 7.45 2.02 -2.82
N SER A 142 8.47 2.52 -3.55
CA SER A 142 9.78 2.86 -2.98
C SER A 142 9.71 3.95 -1.89
N ALA A 143 8.63 4.74 -1.85
CA ALA A 143 8.38 5.69 -0.76
C ALA A 143 8.37 4.98 0.61
N SER A 144 7.78 3.79 0.69
CA SER A 144 7.79 2.98 1.90
C SER A 144 9.21 2.54 2.29
N LEU A 145 10.03 2.07 1.35
CA LEU A 145 11.43 1.72 1.63
C LEU A 145 12.23 2.93 2.12
N VAL A 146 12.19 4.05 1.39
CA VAL A 146 12.94 5.25 1.71
C VAL A 146 12.57 5.77 3.10
N MET A 147 11.28 5.84 3.41
CA MET A 147 10.81 6.26 4.72
C MET A 147 11.16 5.25 5.81
N GLY A 148 11.01 3.95 5.55
CA GLY A 148 11.36 2.89 6.50
C GLY A 148 12.84 2.90 6.89
N VAL A 149 13.74 3.05 5.91
CA VAL A 149 15.19 3.17 6.14
C VAL A 149 15.53 4.47 6.87
N ALA A 150 14.90 5.59 6.50
CA ALA A 150 15.11 6.87 7.17
C ALA A 150 14.66 6.84 8.63
N ILE A 151 13.51 6.22 8.92
CA ILE A 151 13.00 6.03 10.27
C ILE A 151 13.92 5.08 11.04
N TRP A 152 14.32 3.94 10.46
CA TRP A 152 15.27 3.00 11.10
C TRP A 152 16.53 3.71 11.60
N ARG A 153 17.08 4.61 10.77
CA ARG A 153 18.31 5.36 11.07
C ARG A 153 18.10 6.58 11.95
N ASN A 154 16.86 6.94 12.28
CA ASN A 154 16.54 8.10 13.10
C ASN A 154 16.40 7.69 14.58
N PRO A 155 17.37 7.96 15.46
CA PRO A 155 17.21 7.68 16.89
C PRO A 155 16.24 8.65 17.58
N ALA A 156 15.96 9.81 16.98
CA ALA A 156 15.18 10.89 17.57
C ALA A 156 13.69 10.85 17.19
N THR A 157 13.10 9.65 17.05
CA THR A 157 11.67 9.49 16.74
C THR A 157 10.76 9.72 17.93
N GLY A 158 11.29 9.57 19.16
CA GLY A 158 10.50 9.59 20.40
C GLY A 158 9.59 8.36 20.58
N LEU A 159 9.74 7.34 19.74
CA LEU A 159 8.99 6.08 19.83
C LEU A 159 9.66 5.12 20.83
N ALA A 160 8.85 4.27 21.48
CA ALA A 160 9.38 3.13 22.21
C ALA A 160 10.19 2.22 21.25
N PRO A 161 11.27 1.56 21.70
CA PRO A 161 12.17 0.82 20.82
C PRO A 161 11.48 -0.23 19.93
N ALA A 162 10.50 -0.98 20.46
CA ALA A 162 9.78 -1.99 19.70
C ALA A 162 8.84 -1.38 18.65
N LEU A 163 8.14 -0.28 18.98
CA LEU A 163 7.29 0.45 18.02
C LEU A 163 8.13 1.15 16.93
N HIS A 164 9.28 1.70 17.28
CA HIS A 164 10.23 2.25 16.31
C HIS A 164 10.67 1.17 15.32
N LEU A 165 11.10 0.01 15.83
CA LEU A 165 11.51 -1.13 15.03
C LEU A 165 10.37 -1.60 14.11
N SER A 166 9.14 -1.69 14.62
CA SER A 166 8.02 -2.23 13.86
C SER A 166 7.53 -1.30 12.75
N VAL A 167 7.59 0.02 12.95
CA VAL A 167 7.33 1.02 11.89
C VAL A 167 8.35 0.91 10.78
N ALA A 168 9.64 0.85 11.14
CA ALA A 168 10.70 0.73 10.15
C ALA A 168 10.60 -0.58 9.35
N LEU A 169 10.45 -1.72 10.04
CA LEU A 169 10.31 -3.03 9.39
C LEU A 169 9.02 -3.14 8.56
N GLY A 170 7.88 -2.64 9.06
CA GLY A 170 6.62 -2.65 8.32
C GLY A 170 6.74 -1.94 6.98
N LEU A 171 7.35 -0.75 6.96
CA LEU A 171 7.59 0.02 5.75
C LEU A 171 8.60 -0.66 4.79
N ILE A 172 9.71 -1.17 5.31
CA ILE A 172 10.72 -1.86 4.51
C ILE A 172 10.16 -3.14 3.89
N LEU A 173 9.48 -3.97 4.69
CA LEU A 173 8.90 -5.23 4.23
C LEU A 173 7.73 -5.00 3.26
N THR A 174 6.97 -3.90 3.41
CA THR A 174 5.96 -3.53 2.41
C THR A 174 6.58 -3.42 1.04
N PHE A 175 7.69 -2.69 0.90
CA PHE A 175 8.38 -2.58 -0.40
C PHE A 175 8.94 -3.93 -0.87
N VAL A 176 9.73 -4.60 -0.03
CA VAL A 176 10.44 -5.84 -0.42
C VAL A 176 9.45 -6.94 -0.82
N LEU A 177 8.45 -7.20 0.00
CA LEU A 177 7.45 -8.24 -0.26
C LEU A 177 6.58 -7.83 -1.45
N THR A 178 6.25 -6.54 -1.62
CA THR A 178 5.46 -6.09 -2.76
C THR A 178 6.22 -6.24 -4.07
N LEU A 179 7.54 -5.96 -4.10
CA LEU A 179 8.34 -6.21 -5.30
C LEU A 179 8.36 -7.69 -5.68
N ILE A 180 8.50 -8.58 -4.70
CA ILE A 180 8.47 -10.03 -4.95
C ILE A 180 7.08 -10.44 -5.46
N ALA A 181 6.02 -10.07 -4.75
CA ALA A 181 4.66 -10.50 -5.08
C ALA A 181 4.12 -9.86 -6.36
N ALA A 182 4.22 -8.53 -6.50
CA ALA A 182 3.76 -7.80 -7.67
C ALA A 182 4.62 -8.07 -8.89
N GLY A 183 5.94 -8.19 -8.73
CA GLY A 183 6.84 -8.54 -9.84
C GLY A 183 6.61 -9.96 -10.35
N THR A 184 6.32 -10.91 -9.45
CA THR A 184 5.88 -12.25 -9.84
C THR A 184 4.53 -12.18 -10.57
N LEU A 185 3.55 -11.49 -10.00
CA LEU A 185 2.21 -11.34 -10.59
C LEU A 185 2.26 -10.66 -11.97
N SER A 186 3.10 -9.65 -12.18
CA SER A 186 3.22 -8.94 -13.46
C SER A 186 3.98 -9.71 -14.52
N SER A 187 4.77 -10.71 -14.13
CA SER A 187 5.49 -11.60 -15.06
C SER A 187 4.60 -12.72 -15.64
N MET A 188 3.36 -12.85 -15.13
CA MET A 188 2.40 -13.85 -15.58
C MET A 188 1.45 -13.29 -16.65
N LEU A 189 0.79 -14.19 -17.39
CA LEU A 189 -0.27 -13.82 -18.35
C LEU A 189 -1.59 -13.39 -17.68
N GLY A 190 -1.70 -13.59 -16.38
CA GLY A 190 -2.86 -13.23 -15.57
C GLY A 190 -2.58 -13.49 -14.09
N HIS A 191 -3.54 -13.20 -13.23
CA HIS A 191 -3.38 -13.39 -11.78
C HIS A 191 -3.84 -14.76 -11.26
N HIS A 192 -4.48 -15.58 -12.10
CA HIS A 192 -4.90 -16.94 -11.75
C HIS A 192 -3.83 -17.98 -12.09
N ILE A 193 -3.69 -18.99 -11.24
CA ILE A 193 -2.92 -20.21 -11.50
C ILE A 193 -3.90 -21.37 -11.59
N GLY A 194 -4.15 -21.83 -12.82
CA GLY A 194 -5.23 -22.74 -13.16
C GLY A 194 -6.36 -22.02 -13.92
N THR A 195 -7.36 -22.78 -14.36
CA THR A 195 -8.50 -22.25 -15.12
C THR A 195 -9.78 -22.41 -14.30
N PRO A 196 -10.39 -21.31 -13.81
CA PRO A 196 -11.68 -21.39 -13.14
C PRO A 196 -12.77 -21.81 -14.12
N VAL A 197 -13.74 -22.60 -13.66
CA VAL A 197 -14.89 -23.09 -14.43
C VAL A 197 -16.07 -22.15 -14.30
N THR A 198 -16.34 -21.64 -13.09
CA THR A 198 -17.51 -20.78 -12.82
C THR A 198 -17.16 -19.31 -12.58
N ASN A 199 -15.86 -18.98 -12.55
CA ASN A 199 -15.35 -17.68 -12.12
C ASN A 199 -15.77 -17.27 -10.70
N ALA A 200 -16.04 -18.25 -9.82
CA ALA A 200 -16.42 -17.97 -8.45
C ALA A 200 -15.29 -17.23 -7.73
N ALA A 201 -15.64 -16.10 -7.11
CA ALA A 201 -14.70 -15.21 -6.46
C ALA A 201 -15.25 -14.68 -5.12
N LEU A 202 -14.36 -14.29 -4.21
CA LEU A 202 -14.75 -13.63 -2.97
C LEU A 202 -15.45 -12.31 -3.29
N PRO A 203 -16.59 -12.01 -2.63
CA PRO A 203 -17.21 -10.69 -2.73
C PRO A 203 -16.22 -9.60 -2.35
N ILE A 204 -16.31 -8.46 -3.02
CA ILE A 204 -15.45 -7.27 -2.81
C ILE A 204 -14.00 -7.48 -3.22
N LEU A 205 -13.30 -8.50 -2.74
CA LEU A 205 -11.87 -8.73 -3.04
C LEU A 205 -11.64 -9.30 -4.43
N GLY A 206 -12.59 -10.08 -4.93
CA GLY A 206 -12.54 -10.71 -6.24
C GLY A 206 -11.54 -11.84 -6.36
N TRP A 207 -10.95 -12.32 -5.26
CA TRP A 207 -10.01 -13.45 -5.27
C TRP A 207 -10.70 -14.74 -5.68
N SER A 208 -10.05 -15.56 -6.52
CA SER A 208 -10.63 -16.84 -6.94
C SER A 208 -10.94 -17.76 -5.76
N ARG A 209 -12.08 -18.45 -5.85
CA ARG A 209 -12.51 -19.52 -4.95
C ARG A 209 -12.29 -20.92 -5.54
N GLU A 210 -11.83 -21.00 -6.78
CA GLU A 210 -11.68 -22.27 -7.51
C GLU A 210 -10.21 -22.62 -7.71
N VAL A 211 -9.38 -21.61 -7.99
CA VAL A 211 -7.98 -21.79 -8.38
C VAL A 211 -7.06 -20.86 -7.59
N GLY A 212 -5.75 -21.00 -7.78
CA GLY A 212 -4.78 -20.12 -7.14
C GLY A 212 -4.89 -18.68 -7.63
N ASP A 213 -4.71 -17.72 -6.73
CA ASP A 213 -4.77 -16.28 -7.05
C ASP A 213 -3.59 -15.51 -6.44
N LEU A 214 -2.70 -15.03 -7.30
CA LEU A 214 -1.48 -14.32 -6.89
C LEU A 214 -1.78 -12.97 -6.22
N ARG A 215 -2.99 -12.42 -6.38
CA ARG A 215 -3.39 -11.17 -5.71
C ARG A 215 -3.46 -11.31 -4.19
N VAL A 216 -3.66 -12.52 -3.66
CA VAL A 216 -3.69 -12.76 -2.21
C VAL A 216 -2.33 -12.44 -1.59
N GLY A 217 -1.25 -13.01 -2.13
CA GLY A 217 0.11 -12.75 -1.68
C GLY A 217 0.49 -11.27 -1.84
N HIS A 218 0.12 -10.66 -2.97
CA HIS A 218 0.31 -9.23 -3.19
C HIS A 218 -0.43 -8.36 -2.16
N PHE A 219 -1.69 -8.68 -1.84
CA PHE A 219 -2.46 -7.97 -0.83
C PHE A 219 -1.78 -8.02 0.54
N PHE A 220 -1.36 -9.19 1.02
CA PHE A 220 -0.66 -9.26 2.30
C PHE A 220 0.69 -8.55 2.25
N ALA A 221 1.42 -8.64 1.14
CA ALA A 221 2.68 -7.92 0.96
C ALA A 221 2.51 -6.40 1.15
N THR A 222 1.44 -5.82 0.61
CA THR A 222 1.19 -4.37 0.73
C THR A 222 0.71 -3.93 2.12
N HIS A 223 0.40 -4.85 3.03
CA HIS A 223 -0.17 -4.53 4.36
C HIS A 223 0.83 -4.68 5.52
N ALA A 224 2.10 -5.00 5.24
CA ALA A 224 3.14 -5.07 6.28
C ALA A 224 3.30 -3.75 7.05
N LEU A 225 3.14 -2.59 6.39
CA LEU A 225 3.17 -1.25 7.00
C LEU A 225 2.00 -0.96 7.95
N HIS A 226 0.95 -1.78 7.93
CA HIS A 226 -0.17 -1.64 8.88
C HIS A 226 -0.02 -2.63 10.02
N VAL A 227 0.23 -3.91 9.69
CA VAL A 227 0.22 -4.99 10.67
C VAL A 227 1.39 -4.89 11.66
N LEU A 228 2.62 -4.67 11.19
CA LEU A 228 3.77 -4.62 12.11
C LEU A 228 3.71 -3.44 13.08
N PRO A 229 3.34 -2.21 12.67
CA PRO A 229 3.14 -1.11 13.61
C PRO A 229 2.10 -1.41 14.69
N ILE A 230 1.00 -2.08 14.35
CA ILE A 230 -0.01 -2.51 15.33
C ILE A 230 0.59 -3.49 16.33
N VAL A 231 1.33 -4.51 15.86
CA VAL A 231 2.02 -5.47 16.74
C VAL A 231 3.01 -4.75 17.66
N GLY A 232 3.85 -3.86 17.14
CA GLY A 232 4.81 -3.13 17.94
C GLY A 232 4.16 -2.18 18.96
N LEU A 233 3.02 -1.58 18.61
CA LEU A 233 2.25 -0.75 19.53
C LEU A 233 1.68 -1.56 20.70
N ILE A 234 1.12 -2.74 20.41
CA ILE A 234 0.59 -3.65 21.43
C ILE A 234 1.74 -4.18 22.29
N ALA A 235 2.81 -4.68 21.67
CA ALA A 235 3.96 -5.26 22.36
C ALA A 235 4.65 -4.24 23.28
N SER A 236 4.81 -2.98 22.83
CA SER A 236 5.42 -1.91 23.64
C SER A 236 4.60 -1.56 24.88
N ARG A 237 3.31 -1.90 24.93
CA ARG A 237 2.44 -1.67 26.09
C ARG A 237 2.28 -2.89 26.98
N ALA A 238 2.38 -4.08 26.40
CA ALA A 238 2.11 -5.34 27.09
C ALA A 238 3.36 -5.98 27.71
N PHE A 239 4.55 -5.72 27.17
CA PHE A 239 5.77 -6.44 27.54
C PHE A 239 6.93 -5.51 27.91
N SER A 240 7.94 -6.06 28.58
CA SER A 240 9.22 -5.38 28.77
C SER A 240 9.89 -5.08 27.42
N ALA A 241 10.80 -4.10 27.39
CA ALA A 241 11.40 -3.63 26.13
C ALA A 241 12.06 -4.76 25.30
N ASP A 242 12.76 -5.69 25.94
CA ASP A 242 13.43 -6.80 25.27
C ASP A 242 12.43 -7.82 24.70
N VAL A 243 11.41 -8.18 25.48
CA VAL A 243 10.35 -9.10 25.03
C VAL A 243 9.55 -8.46 23.90
N ALA A 244 9.18 -7.18 24.02
CA ALA A 244 8.46 -6.44 23.00
C ALA A 244 9.24 -6.39 21.67
N ARG A 245 10.55 -6.17 21.73
CA ARG A 245 11.43 -6.17 20.56
C ARG A 245 11.49 -7.56 19.92
N GLY A 246 11.64 -8.62 20.74
CA GLY A 246 11.59 -10.00 20.28
C GLY A 246 10.26 -10.35 19.59
N THR A 247 9.13 -9.90 20.15
CA THR A 247 7.80 -10.08 19.56
C THR A 247 7.70 -9.44 18.18
N VAL A 248 8.23 -8.23 17.99
CA VAL A 248 8.22 -7.54 16.69
C VAL A 248 9.05 -8.29 15.64
N LEU A 249 10.23 -8.79 16.02
CA LEU A 249 11.06 -9.59 15.10
C LEU A 249 10.39 -10.91 14.73
N ALA A 250 9.83 -11.62 15.70
CA ALA A 250 9.08 -12.85 15.46
C ALA A 250 7.86 -12.60 14.55
N ALA A 251 7.12 -11.51 14.79
CA ALA A 251 5.99 -11.12 13.95
C ALA A 251 6.42 -10.75 12.53
N ALA A 252 7.55 -10.05 12.35
CA ALA A 252 8.09 -9.74 11.03
C ALA A 252 8.44 -11.02 10.24
N LEU A 253 9.10 -11.99 10.88
CA LEU A 253 9.40 -13.29 10.27
C LEU A 253 8.13 -14.07 9.93
N ALA A 254 7.16 -14.12 10.86
CA ALA A 254 5.87 -14.77 10.62
C ALA A 254 5.10 -14.11 9.47
N TYR A 255 5.18 -12.78 9.34
CA TYR A 255 4.52 -12.04 8.27
C TYR A 255 5.16 -12.30 6.90
N VAL A 256 6.50 -12.38 6.84
CA VAL A 256 7.20 -12.82 5.63
C VAL A 256 6.77 -14.23 5.24
N ALA A 257 6.73 -15.16 6.21
CA ALA A 257 6.26 -16.52 5.97
C ALA A 257 4.81 -16.55 5.46
N LEU A 258 3.90 -15.77 6.04
CA LEU A 258 2.52 -15.63 5.58
C LEU A 258 2.44 -15.24 4.10
N VAL A 259 3.18 -14.20 3.69
CA VAL A 259 3.18 -13.75 2.29
C VAL A 259 3.73 -14.83 1.37
N LEU A 260 4.86 -15.46 1.72
CA LEU A 260 5.45 -16.51 0.89
C LEU A 260 4.56 -17.76 0.80
N LEU A 261 3.92 -18.15 1.90
CA LEU A 261 3.01 -19.29 1.93
C LEU A 261 1.74 -19.04 1.11
N THR A 262 1.18 -17.83 1.16
CA THR A 262 0.02 -17.48 0.31
C THR A 262 0.37 -17.44 -1.17
N MET A 263 1.58 -17.01 -1.52
CA MET A 263 2.08 -17.12 -2.90
C MET A 263 2.28 -18.59 -3.31
N LEU A 264 2.90 -19.41 -2.46
CA LEU A 264 3.11 -20.84 -2.73
C LEU A 264 1.77 -21.58 -2.90
N GLN A 265 0.80 -21.28 -2.06
CA GLN A 265 -0.56 -21.80 -2.16
C GLN A 265 -1.19 -21.45 -3.52
N ALA A 266 -1.06 -20.20 -3.97
CA ALA A 266 -1.52 -19.80 -5.29
C ALA A 266 -0.80 -20.58 -6.40
N PHE A 267 0.52 -20.77 -6.31
CA PHE A 267 1.28 -21.56 -7.28
C PHE A 267 0.88 -23.05 -7.33
N GLN A 268 0.36 -23.59 -6.23
CA GLN A 268 -0.22 -24.94 -6.17
C GLN A 268 -1.63 -25.01 -6.78
N GLY A 269 -2.13 -23.90 -7.35
CA GLY A 269 -3.48 -23.80 -7.89
C GLY A 269 -4.56 -23.82 -6.81
N GLN A 270 -4.21 -23.59 -5.54
CA GLN A 270 -5.16 -23.67 -4.43
C GLN A 270 -5.75 -22.29 -4.10
N PRO A 271 -7.08 -22.17 -3.96
CA PRO A 271 -7.71 -20.94 -3.50
C PRO A 271 -7.41 -20.66 -2.01
N PHE A 272 -7.30 -19.38 -1.62
CA PHE A 272 -6.97 -18.99 -0.24
C PHE A 272 -8.11 -19.23 0.76
N LEU A 273 -9.35 -19.02 0.33
CA LEU A 273 -10.56 -19.10 1.16
C LEU A 273 -11.78 -19.58 0.33
N PRO A 274 -11.77 -20.83 -0.19
CA PRO A 274 -12.79 -21.29 -1.14
C PRO A 274 -14.22 -21.34 -0.58
N TRP A 275 -14.36 -21.49 0.74
CA TRP A 275 -15.64 -21.65 1.43
C TRP A 275 -16.32 -20.33 1.82
N LEU A 276 -15.66 -19.17 1.65
CA LEU A 276 -16.26 -17.87 1.96
C LEU A 276 -17.04 -17.34 0.76
N GLY A 277 -18.36 -17.29 0.88
CA GLY A 277 -19.28 -16.77 -0.14
C GLY A 277 -20.45 -17.71 -0.39
#